data_AF-A0A2S5N9Y3-F1
#
_entry.id   AF-A0A2S5N9Y3-F1
#
_cell.length_a   1.000
_cell.length_b   1.000
_cell.length_c   1.000
_cell.angle_alpha   90.00
_cell.angle_beta   90.00
_cell.angle_gamma   90.00
#
_symmetry.space_group_name_H-M   'P 1'
#
loop_
_entity.id
_entity.type
_entity.pdbx_description
1 polymer ?
#
loop_
_entity_poly.entity_id
_entity_poly.type
_entity_poly.pdbx_seq_one_letter_code
_entity_poly.pdbx_strand_id
1 'polypeptide(L)'
;MINRSALFFPIVLAVMLALLTFWISQTVEQQGPKLDGSNRHDPDYTMHNFVTTQTDALGQLRYILAATEMLHYPDDDSTVLQRPRFTQYTVNKPYTQIEGLRGYISS
;
A
#
# COMPACT_ATOMS: atom_id res chain seq x y z
N MET A 1 -18.18 60.98 -5.08
CA MET A 1 -19.31 60.02 -5.16
C MET A 1 -18.70 58.63 -5.13
N ILE A 2 -18.98 57.82 -4.11
CA ILE A 2 -18.39 56.47 -4.00
C ILE A 2 -18.99 55.61 -5.12
N ASN A 3 -18.15 55.08 -6.01
CA ASN A 3 -18.57 54.19 -7.09
C ASN A 3 -19.10 52.89 -6.48
N ARG A 4 -20.42 52.81 -6.32
CA ARG A 4 -21.13 51.65 -5.77
C ARG A 4 -20.79 50.35 -6.50
N SER A 5 -20.50 50.43 -7.80
CA SER A 5 -20.03 49.29 -8.61
C SER A 5 -18.72 48.67 -8.13
N ALA A 6 -17.77 49.48 -7.64
CA ALA A 6 -16.49 48.99 -7.11
C ALA A 6 -16.66 48.25 -5.77
N LEU A 7 -17.75 48.51 -5.04
CA LEU A 7 -18.10 47.81 -3.80
C LEU A 7 -18.83 46.49 -4.05
N PHE A 8 -19.69 46.42 -5.08
CA PHE A 8 -20.46 45.21 -5.36
C PHE A 8 -19.67 44.13 -6.09
N PHE A 9 -18.69 44.51 -6.92
CA PHE A 9 -17.85 43.56 -7.66
C PHE A 9 -17.19 42.48 -6.78
N PRO A 10 -16.46 42.80 -5.69
CA PRO A 10 -15.82 41.77 -4.87
C PRO A 10 -16.83 40.85 -4.18
N ILE A 11 -18.01 41.36 -3.83
CA ILE A 11 -19.07 40.58 -3.18
C ILE A 11 -19.66 39.56 -4.16
N VAL A 12 -19.98 40.00 -5.38
CA VAL A 12 -20.52 39.12 -6.43
C VAL A 12 -19.50 38.05 -6.80
N LEU A 13 -18.22 38.43 -6.94
CA LEU A 13 -17.14 37.48 -7.20
C LEU A 13 -17.01 36.44 -6.07
N ALA A 14 -17.06 36.87 -4.80
CA ALA A 14 -16.98 35.96 -3.66
C ALA A 14 -18.17 34.97 -3.62
N VAL A 15 -19.39 35.45 -3.87
CA VAL A 15 -20.59 34.60 -3.93
C VAL A 15 -20.49 33.59 -5.08
N MET A 16 -20.04 34.02 -6.26
CA MET A 16 -19.83 33.12 -7.39
C MET A 16 -18.82 32.02 -7.08
N LEU A 17 -17.68 32.38 -6.46
CA LEU A 17 -16.66 31.42 -6.04
C LEU A 17 -17.19 30.46 -4.97
N ALA A 18 -17.96 30.94 -4.00
CA ALA A 18 -18.57 30.11 -2.97
C ALA A 18 -19.54 29.08 -3.57
N LEU A 19 -20.42 29.51 -4.50
CA LEU A 19 -21.35 28.61 -5.19
C LEU A 19 -20.63 27.56 -6.03
N LEU A 20 -19.59 27.96 -6.76
CA LEU A 20 -18.78 27.06 -7.57
C LEU A 20 -18.06 26.02 -6.69
N THR A 21 -17.49 26.46 -5.55
CA THR A 21 -16.82 25.58 -4.59
C THR A 21 -17.81 24.60 -3.96
N PHE A 22 -18.99 25.08 -3.57
CA PHE A 22 -20.05 24.25 -3.02
C PHE A 22 -20.53 23.19 -4.03
N TRP A 23 -20.72 23.58 -5.30
CA TRP A 23 -21.10 22.67 -6.36
C TRP A 23 -20.04 21.57 -6.61
N ILE A 24 -18.76 21.93 -6.62
CA ILE A 24 -17.66 20.95 -6.76
C ILE A 24 -17.65 19.99 -5.56
N SER A 25 -17.74 20.52 -4.33
CA SER A 25 -17.74 19.71 -3.10
C SER A 25 -18.88 18.69 -3.10
N GLN A 26 -20.11 19.11 -3.44
CA GLN A 26 -21.24 18.20 -3.57
C GLN A 26 -21.05 17.15 -4.67
N THR A 27 -20.46 17.53 -5.80
CA THR A 27 -20.23 16.59 -6.93
C THR A 27 -19.13 15.57 -6.60
N VAL A 28 -18.11 15.97 -5.83
CA VAL A 28 -16.99 15.10 -5.43
C VAL A 28 -17.36 14.21 -4.24
N GLU A 29 -18.10 14.72 -3.25
CA GLU A 29 -18.50 13.93 -2.07
C GLU A 29 -19.51 12.82 -2.41
N GLN A 30 -20.28 12.95 -3.50
CA GLN A 30 -21.26 11.95 -3.92
C GLN A 30 -20.68 10.73 -4.65
N GLN A 31 -19.37 10.47 -4.54
CA GLN A 31 -18.78 9.20 -4.99
C GLN A 31 -19.12 8.01 -4.06
N GLY A 32 -20.42 7.74 -3.85
CA GLY A 32 -20.95 6.47 -3.34
C GLY A 32 -20.28 5.90 -2.06
N PRO A 33 -20.56 4.63 -1.69
CA PRO A 33 -19.65 3.91 -0.81
C PRO A 33 -18.27 3.91 -1.49
N LYS A 34 -17.21 4.22 -0.73
CA LYS A 34 -15.82 4.22 -1.22
C LYS A 34 -15.58 2.97 -2.06
N LEU A 35 -15.56 3.13 -3.38
CA LEU A 35 -15.09 2.10 -4.32
C LEU A 35 -13.55 2.10 -4.34
N ASP A 36 -12.92 2.29 -3.18
CA ASP A 36 -11.45 2.27 -3.06
C ASP A 36 -10.91 0.83 -2.96
N GLY A 37 -11.80 -0.16 -2.92
CA GLY A 37 -11.41 -1.56 -2.78
C GLY A 37 -10.90 -1.91 -1.38
N SER A 38 -11.05 -1.05 -0.37
CA SER A 38 -10.62 -1.30 1.02
C SER A 38 -11.30 -2.50 1.68
N ASN A 39 -12.39 -3.03 1.09
CA ASN A 39 -13.04 -4.28 1.49
C ASN A 39 -12.66 -5.48 0.60
N ARG A 40 -11.80 -5.28 -0.39
CA ARG A 40 -11.30 -6.34 -1.27
C ARG A 40 -9.97 -6.82 -0.72
N HIS A 41 -9.96 -8.08 -0.28
CA HIS A 41 -8.73 -8.81 0.02
C HIS A 41 -8.12 -9.33 -1.29
N ASP A 42 -7.83 -8.41 -2.21
CA ASP A 42 -7.18 -8.68 -3.48
C ASP A 42 -5.69 -8.38 -3.31
N PRO A 43 -4.78 -9.26 -3.78
CA PRO A 43 -3.36 -9.00 -3.64
C PRO A 43 -2.91 -7.89 -4.58
N ASP A 44 -2.05 -6.99 -4.09
CA ASP A 44 -1.43 -5.93 -4.88
C ASP A 44 -0.05 -6.34 -5.42
N TYR A 45 0.58 -7.32 -4.76
CA TYR A 45 1.90 -7.82 -5.11
C TYR A 45 1.95 -9.34 -5.11
N THR A 46 2.36 -9.90 -6.24
CA THR A 46 2.46 -11.35 -6.44
C THR A 46 3.83 -11.74 -7.00
N MET A 47 4.49 -12.71 -6.37
CA MET A 47 5.70 -13.33 -6.93
C MET A 47 5.49 -14.83 -7.11
N HIS A 48 6.09 -15.40 -8.16
CA HIS A 48 6.08 -16.85 -8.41
C HIS A 48 7.50 -17.39 -8.51
N ASN A 49 7.72 -18.58 -7.95
CA ASN A 49 8.98 -19.33 -7.99
C ASN A 49 10.21 -18.47 -7.69
N PHE A 50 10.15 -17.70 -6.61
CA PHE A 50 11.19 -16.73 -6.27
C PHE A 50 12.19 -17.28 -5.25
N VAL A 51 13.36 -16.66 -5.21
CA VAL A 51 14.40 -16.86 -4.21
C VAL A 51 14.95 -15.49 -3.81
N THR A 52 14.81 -15.14 -2.55
CA THR A 52 15.33 -13.91 -1.96
C THR A 52 16.50 -14.23 -1.05
N THR A 53 17.57 -13.47 -1.18
CA THR A 53 18.81 -13.64 -0.43
C THR A 53 19.07 -12.37 0.37
N GLN A 54 19.16 -12.48 1.70
CA GLN A 54 19.48 -11.37 2.58
C GLN A 54 20.91 -11.49 3.09
N THR A 55 21.71 -10.45 2.89
CA THR A 55 23.04 -10.32 3.48
C THR A 55 23.05 -9.35 4.65
N ASP A 56 24.07 -9.43 5.51
CA ASP A 56 24.37 -8.41 6.50
C ASP A 56 25.19 -7.25 5.90
N ALA A 57 25.57 -6.29 6.76
CA ALA A 57 26.34 -5.11 6.36
C ALA A 57 27.76 -5.42 5.87
N LEU A 58 28.29 -6.60 6.17
CA LEU A 58 29.59 -7.08 5.72
C LEU A 58 29.48 -7.95 4.44
N GLY A 59 28.27 -8.12 3.92
CA GLY A 59 27.97 -8.95 2.75
C GLY A 59 27.87 -10.45 3.06
N GLN A 60 27.88 -10.85 4.34
CA GLN A 60 27.73 -12.24 4.72
C GLN A 60 26.27 -12.66 4.66
N LEU A 61 26.03 -13.90 4.22
CA LEU A 61 24.68 -14.44 4.07
C LEU A 61 24.00 -14.59 5.44
N ARG A 62 22.82 -13.98 5.61
CA ARG A 62 21.99 -14.13 6.80
C ARG A 62 20.92 -15.19 6.60
N TYR A 63 20.12 -15.05 5.54
CA TYR A 63 19.08 -16.02 5.22
C TYR A 63 18.74 -16.02 3.74
N ILE A 64 18.16 -17.14 3.30
CA ILE A 64 17.52 -17.29 1.99
C ILE A 64 16.06 -17.67 2.23
N LEU A 65 15.14 -16.99 1.54
CA LEU A 65 13.73 -17.32 1.52
C LEU A 65 13.31 -17.66 0.09
N ALA A 66 12.77 -18.85 -0.11
CA ALA A 66 12.24 -19.28 -1.40
C ALA A 66 10.80 -19.77 -1.24
N ALA A 67 9.95 -19.55 -2.24
CA ALA A 67 8.58 -20.08 -2.24
C ALA A 67 8.06 -20.22 -3.68
N THR A 68 7.04 -21.05 -3.88
CA THR A 68 6.41 -21.20 -5.21
C THR A 68 5.51 -20.02 -5.55
N GLU A 69 4.93 -19.38 -4.53
CA GLU A 69 4.09 -18.19 -4.67
C GLU A 69 4.17 -17.33 -3.40
N MET A 70 4.14 -16.01 -3.57
CA MET A 70 3.96 -15.00 -2.52
C MET A 70 2.86 -14.05 -2.96
N LEU A 71 1.90 -13.79 -2.07
CA LEU A 71 0.82 -12.83 -2.25
C LEU A 71 0.85 -11.84 -1.10
N HIS A 72 0.97 -10.55 -1.38
CA HIS A 72 0.82 -9.48 -0.39
C HIS A 72 -0.58 -8.87 -0.50
N TYR A 73 -1.18 -8.58 0.63
CA TYR A 73 -2.49 -7.98 0.75
C TYR A 73 -2.38 -6.61 1.44
N PRO A 74 -2.75 -5.51 0.77
CA PRO A 74 -2.58 -4.17 1.30
C PRO A 74 -3.63 -3.78 2.36
N ASP A 75 -4.73 -4.54 2.45
CA ASP A 75 -5.82 -4.28 3.38
C ASP A 75 -5.47 -4.65 4.83
N ASP A 76 -4.71 -5.73 5.03
CA ASP A 76 -4.26 -6.20 6.36
C ASP A 76 -2.73 -6.30 6.51
N ASP A 77 -1.97 -5.80 5.52
CA ASP A 77 -0.50 -5.85 5.44
C ASP A 77 0.05 -7.28 5.55
N SER A 78 -0.78 -8.28 5.23
CA SER A 78 -0.38 -9.68 5.30
C SER A 78 0.36 -10.11 4.04
N THR A 79 1.28 -11.05 4.21
CA THR A 79 1.94 -11.74 3.11
C THR A 79 1.77 -13.24 3.31
N VAL A 80 1.21 -13.90 2.30
CA VAL A 80 0.98 -15.34 2.29
C VAL A 80 1.95 -16.01 1.33
N LEU A 81 2.66 -17.03 1.81
CA LEU A 81 3.62 -17.82 1.05
C LEU A 81 3.11 -19.24 0.82
N GLN A 82 3.22 -19.74 -0.40
CA GLN A 82 2.99 -21.16 -0.72
C GLN A 82 4.31 -21.92 -0.81
N ARG A 83 4.36 -23.07 -0.13
CA ARG A 83 5.53 -23.95 -0.04
C ARG A 83 6.83 -23.19 0.31
N PRO A 84 6.84 -22.38 1.40
CA PRO A 84 8.02 -21.63 1.77
C PRO A 84 9.15 -22.56 2.23
N ARG A 85 10.38 -22.17 1.88
CA ARG A 85 11.64 -22.74 2.34
C ARG A 85 12.53 -21.61 2.82
N PHE A 86 12.72 -21.54 4.14
CA PHE A 86 13.56 -20.56 4.79
C PHE A 86 14.84 -21.22 5.29
N THR A 87 15.99 -20.74 4.82
CA THR A 87 17.31 -21.24 5.23
C THR A 87 18.07 -20.12 5.92
N GLN A 88 18.38 -20.29 7.20
CA GLN A 88 19.14 -19.34 8.00
C GLN A 88 20.60 -19.78 8.14
N TYR A 89 21.50 -18.83 7.99
CA TYR A 89 22.94 -19.02 8.10
C TYR A 89 23.45 -18.30 9.35
N THR A 90 24.46 -18.88 10.00
CA THR A 90 25.13 -18.26 11.14
C THR A 90 26.61 -18.54 11.05
N VAL A 91 27.41 -17.52 11.37
CA VAL A 91 28.88 -17.61 11.27
C VAL A 91 29.37 -18.78 12.13
N ASN A 92 30.19 -19.64 11.52
CA ASN A 92 30.78 -20.83 12.15
C ASN A 92 29.77 -21.84 12.71
N LYS A 93 28.53 -21.85 12.21
CA LYS A 93 27.50 -22.81 12.60
C LYS A 93 26.83 -23.44 11.37
N PRO A 94 26.32 -24.68 11.46
CA PRO A 94 25.50 -25.26 10.41
C PRO A 94 24.26 -24.40 10.16
N TYR A 95 23.77 -24.41 8.93
CA TYR A 95 22.53 -23.72 8.58
C TYR A 95 21.33 -24.44 9.18
N THR A 96 20.25 -23.69 9.40
CA THR A 96 18.95 -24.24 9.77
C THR A 96 17.98 -24.01 8.63
N GLN A 97 17.19 -25.04 8.28
CA GLN A 97 16.20 -24.97 7.21
C GLN A 97 14.82 -25.28 7.77
N ILE A 98 13.86 -24.44 7.42
CA ILE A 98 12.46 -24.52 7.82
C ILE A 98 11.63 -24.56 6.55
N GLU A 99 10.78 -25.59 6.44
CA GLU A 99 9.89 -25.78 5.31
C GLU A 99 8.45 -25.92 5.79
N GLY A 100 7.51 -25.52 4.95
CA GLY A 100 6.09 -25.66 5.23
C GLY A 100 5.27 -25.73 3.95
N LEU A 101 3.98 -26.02 4.07
CA LEU A 101 3.04 -25.95 2.95
C LEU A 101 2.53 -24.52 2.74
N ARG A 102 2.35 -23.77 3.83
CA ARG A 102 1.89 -22.38 3.83
C ARG A 102 2.64 -21.60 4.91
N GLY A 103 3.02 -20.36 4.60
CA GLY A 103 3.63 -19.43 5.54
C GLY A 103 2.89 -18.11 5.54
N TYR A 104 2.87 -17.43 6.69
CA TYR A 104 2.30 -16.10 6.85
C TYR A 104 3.39 -15.19 7.40
N ILE A 105 3.56 -14.03 6.78
CA ILE A 105 4.45 -12.96 7.23
C ILE A 105 3.56 -11.75 7.44
N SER A 106 3.60 -11.18 8.64
CA SER A 106 3.02 -9.89 8.97
C SER A 106 4.16 -8.90 9.22
N SER A 107 3.96 -7.62 8.89
CA SER A 107 4.89 -6.57 9.34
C SER A 107 4.72 -6.26 10.83
#